data_AF-A0AB35I202-F1
#
_entry.id   AF-A0AB35I202-F1
#
_cell.length_a   1.000
_cell.length_b   1.000
_cell.length_c   1.000
_cell.angle_alpha   90.00
_cell.angle_beta   90.00
_cell.angle_gamma   90.00
#
_symmetry.space_group_name_H-M   'P 1'
#
loop_
_entity.id
_entity.type
_entity.pdbx_description
1 polymer ?
#
loop_
_entity_poly.entity_id
_entity_poly.type
_entity_poly.pdbx_seq_one_letter_code
_entity_poly.pdbx_strand_id
1 'polypeptide(L)'
;MKILFRPSESTTLNVVPDLAEVDGKLFFSKKAYQHLRELVDTEGEFLPVTYKGGTGFIFNILTIAEDQNGLNEKLTGYDRHRNLSNFSFREEVMGKTPIFRAKIDHYQGIFCNEAFKNKVNEASLSGVNFSIDLGNPMRETYGPLQ
;
A
#
# COMPACT_ATOMS: atom_id res chain seq x y z
N MET A 1 10.87 -8.46 -20.97
CA MET A 1 9.50 -7.92 -20.83
C MET A 1 9.61 -6.47 -20.40
N LYS A 2 9.01 -5.51 -21.12
CA LYS A 2 8.99 -4.09 -20.73
C LYS A 2 7.58 -3.76 -20.26
N ILE A 3 7.42 -3.38 -19.01
CA ILE A 3 6.14 -2.91 -18.46
C ILE A 3 6.07 -1.41 -18.70
N LEU A 4 5.01 -0.94 -19.37
CA LEU A 4 4.74 0.47 -19.56
C LEU A 4 3.85 0.94 -18.41
N PHE A 5 4.38 1.77 -17.52
CA PHE A 5 3.56 2.41 -16.49
C PHE A 5 2.83 3.62 -17.09
N ARG A 6 1.54 3.74 -16.79
CA ARG A 6 0.70 4.91 -17.10
C ARG A 6 -0.01 5.34 -15.82
N PRO A 7 -0.13 6.66 -15.55
CA PRO A 7 -1.02 7.13 -14.50
C PRO A 7 -2.48 6.70 -14.80
N SER A 8 -3.31 6.62 -13.75
CA SER A 8 -4.73 6.31 -13.93
C SER A 8 -5.41 7.36 -14.82
N GLU A 9 -6.39 6.93 -15.62
CA GLU A 9 -7.11 7.82 -16.55
C GLU A 9 -7.89 8.95 -15.83
N SER A 10 -8.15 8.79 -14.53
CA SER A 10 -8.80 9.80 -13.67
C SER A 10 -7.87 10.92 -13.20
N THR A 11 -6.56 10.83 -13.46
CA THR A 11 -5.58 11.84 -13.00
C THR A 11 -5.51 13.02 -13.98
N THR A 12 -5.80 14.24 -13.50
CA THR A 12 -5.65 15.49 -14.27
C THR A 12 -4.20 16.02 -14.30
N LEU A 13 -3.30 15.40 -13.53
CA LEU A 13 -1.90 15.77 -13.43
C LEU A 13 -1.09 15.12 -14.56
N ASN A 14 -0.41 15.94 -15.37
CA ASN A 14 0.57 15.48 -16.36
C ASN A 14 1.88 14.96 -15.75
N VAL A 15 1.96 14.87 -14.42
CA VAL A 15 3.17 14.50 -13.67
C VAL A 15 2.96 13.12 -13.06
N VAL A 16 3.85 12.19 -13.39
CA VAL A 16 3.90 10.88 -12.75
C VAL A 16 4.33 11.06 -11.29
N PRO A 17 3.56 10.56 -10.31
CA PRO A 17 3.89 10.73 -8.90
C PRO A 17 5.11 9.91 -8.49
N ASP A 18 5.62 10.14 -7.27
CA ASP A 18 6.73 9.37 -6.71
C ASP A 18 6.32 7.94 -6.34
N LEU A 19 5.11 7.79 -5.83
CA LEU A 19 4.48 6.52 -5.49
C LEU A 19 3.09 6.45 -6.13
N ALA A 20 2.66 5.28 -6.56
CA ALA A 20 1.28 5.04 -6.96
C ALA A 20 0.91 3.57 -6.76
N GLU A 21 -0.31 3.29 -6.34
CA GLU A 21 -0.85 1.92 -6.37
C GLU A 21 -1.15 1.51 -7.82
N VAL A 22 -0.78 0.27 -8.18
CA VAL A 22 -0.96 -0.31 -9.51
C VAL A 22 -1.25 -1.80 -9.40
N ASP A 23 -2.51 -2.19 -9.50
CA ASP A 23 -2.94 -3.60 -9.47
C ASP A 23 -2.36 -4.37 -8.26
N GLY A 24 -2.50 -3.80 -7.07
CA GLY A 24 -1.99 -4.30 -5.81
C GLY A 24 -0.48 -4.17 -5.64
N LYS A 25 0.21 -3.44 -6.51
CA LYS A 25 1.66 -3.17 -6.42
C LYS A 25 1.88 -1.69 -6.19
N LEU A 26 3.12 -1.32 -5.92
CA LEU A 26 3.50 0.07 -5.85
C LEU A 26 4.43 0.43 -6.99
N PHE A 27 4.07 1.44 -7.76
CA PHE A 27 5.03 2.18 -8.56
C PHE A 27 5.95 3.01 -7.66
N PHE A 28 7.23 3.07 -8.02
CA PHE A 28 8.26 3.91 -7.44
C PHE A 28 8.93 4.70 -8.57
N SER A 29 8.95 6.03 -8.43
CA SER A 29 9.89 6.87 -9.17
C SER A 29 11.33 6.56 -8.74
N LYS A 30 12.33 7.03 -9.49
CA LYS A 30 13.74 6.94 -9.05
C LYS A 30 13.97 7.59 -7.70
N LYS A 31 13.30 8.72 -7.44
CA LYS A 31 13.39 9.46 -6.17
C LYS A 31 12.84 8.59 -5.04
N ALA A 32 11.63 8.05 -5.19
CA ALA A 32 11.05 7.14 -4.19
C ALA A 32 11.96 5.94 -3.92
N TYR A 33 12.48 5.31 -4.96
CA TYR A 33 13.40 4.18 -4.84
C TYR A 33 14.66 4.53 -4.02
N GLN A 34 15.29 5.68 -4.28
CA GLN A 34 16.48 6.12 -3.54
C GLN A 34 16.22 6.30 -2.03
N HIS A 35 15.01 6.73 -1.65
CA HIS A 35 14.67 6.99 -0.25
C HIS A 35 14.11 5.78 0.51
N LEU A 36 13.44 4.87 -0.20
CA LEU A 36 12.64 3.82 0.43
C LEU A 36 13.19 2.41 0.21
N ARG A 37 14.05 2.18 -0.79
CA ARG A 37 14.50 0.82 -1.14
C ARG A 37 15.08 0.07 0.06
N GLU A 38 16.02 0.65 0.79
CA GLU A 38 16.65 0.00 1.95
C GLU A 38 15.66 -0.32 3.08
N LEU A 39 14.51 0.37 3.11
CA LEU A 39 13.47 0.12 4.10
C LEU A 39 12.56 -1.05 3.69
N VAL A 40 12.38 -1.31 2.40
CA VAL A 40 11.36 -2.26 1.91
C VAL A 40 11.92 -3.44 1.12
N ASP A 41 13.23 -3.50 0.88
CA ASP A 41 13.83 -4.51 0.00
C ASP A 41 13.67 -5.95 0.48
N THR A 42 13.41 -6.17 1.77
CA THR A 42 13.08 -7.47 2.36
C THR A 42 11.64 -7.89 2.14
N GLU A 43 10.75 -6.97 1.77
CA GLU A 43 9.29 -7.20 1.74
C GLU A 43 8.76 -7.55 0.35
N GLY A 44 9.62 -7.60 -0.67
CA GLY A 44 9.20 -7.81 -2.04
C GLY A 44 10.28 -7.65 -3.10
N GLU A 45 9.84 -7.51 -4.35
CA GLU A 45 10.72 -7.48 -5.51
C GLU A 45 10.51 -6.21 -6.35
N PHE A 46 11.61 -5.56 -6.74
CA PHE A 46 11.58 -4.42 -7.65
C PHE A 46 11.73 -4.86 -9.11
N LEU A 47 10.73 -4.54 -9.93
CA LEU A 47 10.72 -4.78 -11.37
C LEU A 47 10.95 -3.45 -12.10
N PRO A 48 12.05 -3.30 -12.89
CA PRO A 48 12.33 -2.05 -13.59
C PRO A 48 11.31 -1.80 -14.69
N VAL A 49 10.81 -0.56 -14.77
CA VAL A 49 9.79 -0.15 -15.76
C VAL A 49 10.15 1.17 -16.44
N THR A 50 9.51 1.41 -17.58
CA THR A 50 9.62 2.67 -18.33
C THR A 50 8.25 3.33 -18.43
N TYR A 51 8.21 4.66 -18.43
CA TYR A 51 6.98 5.44 -18.62
C TYR A 51 7.26 6.70 -19.43
N LYS A 52 6.20 7.39 -19.86
CA LYS A 52 6.31 8.68 -20.53
C LYS A 52 6.84 9.72 -19.54
N GLY A 53 8.15 9.90 -19.50
CA GLY A 53 8.84 10.77 -18.54
C GLY A 53 10.09 10.16 -17.90
N GLY A 54 10.35 8.86 -18.06
CA GLY A 54 11.60 8.26 -17.56
C GLY A 54 11.50 6.77 -17.26
N THR A 55 12.25 6.36 -16.23
CA THR A 55 12.26 4.99 -15.72
C THR A 55 11.92 5.00 -14.23
N GLY A 56 11.36 3.91 -13.76
CA GLY A 56 11.02 3.70 -12.36
C GLY A 56 10.99 2.21 -12.05
N PHE A 57 10.27 1.84 -11.00
CA PHE A 57 10.14 0.46 -10.57
C PHE A 57 8.69 0.16 -10.21
N ILE A 58 8.25 -1.07 -10.47
CA ILE A 58 7.06 -1.64 -9.83
C ILE A 58 7.58 -2.54 -8.72
N PHE A 59 7.19 -2.26 -7.49
CA PHE A 59 7.49 -3.05 -6.32
C PHE A 59 6.35 -4.02 -6.05
N ASN A 60 6.63 -5.31 -6.21
CA ASN A 60 5.72 -6.40 -5.90
C ASN A 60 5.91 -6.80 -4.44
N ILE A 61 4.97 -6.39 -3.58
CA ILE A 61 5.00 -6.73 -2.15
C ILE A 61 4.65 -8.22 -2.01
N LEU A 62 5.57 -8.98 -1.44
CA LEU A 62 5.42 -10.42 -1.22
C LEU A 62 5.07 -10.76 0.23
N THR A 63 5.29 -9.83 1.15
CA THR A 63 4.93 -10.01 2.55
C THR A 63 3.42 -9.97 2.76
N ILE A 64 2.88 -11.05 3.31
CA ILE A 64 1.46 -11.21 3.64
C ILE A 64 1.33 -11.33 5.16
N ALA A 65 0.48 -10.49 5.77
CA ALA A 65 0.32 -10.43 7.22
C ALA A 65 -0.03 -11.79 7.85
N GLU A 66 -0.98 -12.52 7.25
CA GLU A 66 -1.45 -13.80 7.75
C GLU A 66 -0.36 -14.89 7.72
N ASP A 67 0.58 -14.83 6.77
CA ASP A 67 1.70 -15.77 6.69
C ASP A 67 2.72 -15.56 7.83
N GLN A 68 2.70 -14.38 8.44
CA GLN A 68 3.49 -14.05 9.63
C GLN A 68 2.67 -14.09 10.93
N ASN A 69 1.43 -14.61 10.89
CA ASN A 69 0.50 -14.57 12.02
C ASN A 69 0.25 -13.12 12.52
N GLY A 70 0.16 -12.18 11.58
CA GLY A 70 0.02 -10.75 11.81
C GLY A 70 -1.41 -10.24 11.88
N LEU A 71 -2.41 -11.03 11.48
CA LEU A 71 -3.82 -10.66 11.67
C LEU A 71 -4.22 -10.81 13.14
N ASN A 72 -4.93 -9.81 13.68
CA ASN A 72 -5.51 -9.91 15.00
C ASN A 72 -6.95 -10.44 14.90
N GLU A 73 -7.09 -11.76 15.02
CA GLU A 73 -8.39 -12.43 14.91
C GLU A 73 -9.40 -11.97 15.98
N LYS A 74 -8.93 -11.54 17.16
CA LYS A 74 -9.82 -11.09 18.25
C LYS A 74 -10.48 -9.74 17.96
N LEU A 75 -9.82 -8.91 17.18
CA LEU A 75 -10.26 -7.57 16.80
C LEU A 75 -10.66 -7.50 15.32
N THR A 76 -10.81 -8.67 14.68
CA THR A 76 -11.38 -8.80 13.35
C THR A 76 -12.82 -9.25 13.49
N GLY A 77 -13.74 -8.45 12.95
CA GLY A 77 -15.17 -8.62 13.10
C GLY A 77 -15.88 -8.75 11.76
N TYR A 78 -16.99 -9.48 11.78
CA TYR A 78 -17.91 -9.60 10.67
C TYR A 78 -19.32 -9.17 11.10
N ASP A 79 -20.08 -8.58 10.17
CA ASP A 79 -21.49 -8.25 10.42
C ASP A 79 -22.39 -9.51 10.41
N ARG A 80 -23.68 -9.33 10.68
CA ARG A 80 -24.68 -10.42 10.67
C ARG A 80 -24.83 -11.13 9.31
N HIS A 81 -24.32 -10.52 8.24
CA HIS A 81 -24.34 -11.05 6.87
C HIS A 81 -22.99 -11.66 6.47
N ARG A 82 -22.03 -11.77 7.42
CA ARG A 82 -20.66 -12.26 7.22
C ARG A 82 -19.80 -11.35 6.31
N ASN A 83 -20.18 -10.08 6.16
CA ASN A 83 -19.30 -9.08 5.54
C ASN A 83 -18.24 -8.65 6.55
N LEU A 84 -17.01 -8.43 6.08
CA LEU A 84 -15.94 -7.90 6.91
C LEU A 84 -16.32 -6.51 7.41
N SER A 85 -16.48 -6.34 8.72
CA SER A 85 -16.87 -5.06 9.32
C SER A 85 -15.66 -4.26 9.81
N ASN A 86 -14.67 -4.95 10.36
CA ASN A 86 -13.39 -4.37 10.76
C ASN A 86 -12.32 -5.48 10.80
N PHE A 87 -11.07 -5.07 10.71
CA PHE A 87 -9.92 -5.93 10.93
C PHE A 87 -8.80 -5.10 11.52
N SER A 88 -7.86 -5.77 12.17
CA SER A 88 -6.66 -5.12 12.68
C SER A 88 -5.48 -6.07 12.63
N PHE A 89 -4.29 -5.50 12.68
CA PHE A 89 -3.05 -6.24 12.70
C PHE A 89 -2.45 -6.25 14.10
N ARG A 90 -1.64 -7.27 14.37
CA ARG A 90 -0.87 -7.42 15.60
C ARG A 90 0.36 -6.55 15.51
N GLU A 91 0.38 -5.47 16.29
CA GLU A 91 1.46 -4.47 16.25
C GLU A 91 2.83 -5.08 16.59
N GLU A 92 2.89 -6.07 17.48
CA GLU A 92 4.13 -6.76 17.85
C GLU A 92 4.77 -7.57 16.71
N VAL A 93 3.97 -7.91 15.70
CA VAL A 93 4.37 -8.60 14.47
C VAL A 93 4.53 -7.57 13.35
N MET A 94 3.44 -6.92 12.94
CA MET A 94 3.39 -6.09 11.73
C MET A 94 4.00 -4.70 11.93
N GLY A 95 4.18 -4.23 13.16
CA GLY A 95 4.87 -2.97 13.44
C GLY A 95 6.35 -2.99 13.00
N LYS A 96 6.94 -4.18 12.84
CA LYS A 96 8.31 -4.37 12.32
C LYS A 96 8.37 -4.49 10.80
N THR A 97 7.23 -4.64 10.14
CA THR A 97 7.10 -4.90 8.71
C THR A 97 6.72 -3.59 8.01
N PRO A 98 7.64 -2.95 7.26
CA PRO A 98 7.40 -1.60 6.75
C PRO A 98 6.23 -1.51 5.79
N ILE A 99 6.02 -2.56 4.99
CA ILE A 99 4.94 -2.64 4.02
C ILE A 99 4.51 -4.10 3.80
N PHE A 100 3.21 -4.34 3.66
CA PHE A 100 2.67 -5.69 3.51
C PHE A 100 1.28 -5.69 2.86
N ARG A 101 0.83 -6.89 2.47
CA ARG A 101 -0.53 -7.20 1.99
C ARG A 101 -1.27 -8.03 3.04
N ALA A 102 -2.58 -8.17 2.88
CA ALA A 102 -3.37 -9.08 3.70
C ALA A 102 -4.27 -9.97 2.82
N LYS A 103 -4.63 -11.15 3.33
CA LYS A 103 -5.61 -12.05 2.73
C LYS A 103 -7.04 -11.63 3.10
N ILE A 104 -7.21 -11.07 4.29
CA ILE A 104 -8.50 -10.69 4.87
C ILE A 104 -9.29 -9.71 4.00
N ASP A 105 -8.59 -8.84 3.28
CA ASP A 105 -9.16 -7.86 2.35
C ASP A 105 -9.00 -8.29 0.88
N HIS A 106 -8.80 -9.59 0.64
CA HIS A 106 -8.57 -10.16 -0.69
C HIS A 106 -7.38 -9.55 -1.45
N TYR A 107 -6.33 -9.15 -0.73
CA TYR A 107 -5.16 -8.50 -1.32
C TYR A 107 -5.55 -7.24 -2.11
N GLN A 108 -6.48 -6.44 -1.58
CA GLN A 108 -6.86 -5.17 -2.18
C GLN A 108 -5.99 -4.03 -1.65
N GLY A 109 -5.89 -3.89 -0.33
CA GLY A 109 -5.13 -2.85 0.34
C GLY A 109 -3.63 -3.09 0.32
N ILE A 110 -2.88 -2.00 0.52
CA ILE A 110 -1.46 -2.00 0.84
C ILE A 110 -1.33 -1.35 2.21
N PHE A 111 -0.75 -2.08 3.15
CA PHE A 111 -0.63 -1.64 4.54
C PHE A 111 0.83 -1.32 4.84
N CYS A 112 1.05 -0.39 5.76
CA CYS A 112 2.39 0.02 6.14
C CYS A 112 2.45 0.38 7.62
N ASN A 113 3.63 0.31 8.21
CA ASN A 113 3.87 0.83 9.54
C ASN A 113 4.22 2.33 9.52
N GLU A 114 4.41 2.91 10.70
CA GLU A 114 4.78 4.33 10.84
C GLU A 114 6.17 4.64 10.25
N ALA A 115 7.11 3.68 10.23
CA ALA A 115 8.45 3.93 9.67
C ALA A 115 8.38 4.22 8.16
N PHE A 116 7.57 3.47 7.41
CA PHE A 116 7.36 3.72 5.98
C PHE A 116 6.68 5.08 5.74
N LYS A 117 5.59 5.36 6.46
CA LYS A 117 4.87 6.63 6.38
C LYS A 117 5.77 7.83 6.68
N ASN A 118 6.58 7.75 7.75
CA ASN A 118 7.50 8.82 8.13
C ASN A 118 8.54 9.05 7.03
N LYS A 119 9.13 7.98 6.48
CA LYS A 119 10.11 8.09 5.40
C LYS A 119 9.53 8.74 4.13
N VAL A 120 8.27 8.42 3.80
CA VAL A 120 7.54 9.04 2.68
C VAL A 120 7.34 10.54 2.91
N ASN A 121 6.94 10.93 4.12
CA ASN A 121 6.72 12.32 4.50
C ASN A 121 8.04 13.12 4.54
N GLU A 122 9.09 12.58 5.17
CA GLU A 122 10.41 13.20 5.26
C GLU A 122 11.02 13.46 3.88
N ALA A 123 10.87 12.52 2.95
CA ALA A 123 11.34 12.67 1.57
C ALA A 123 10.39 13.50 0.67
N SER A 124 9.26 13.95 1.22
CA SER A 124 8.21 14.69 0.51
C SER A 124 7.83 13.98 -0.80
N LEU A 125 7.52 12.69 -0.72
CA LEU A 125 7.14 11.87 -1.87
C LEU A 125 5.64 12.03 -2.15
N SER A 126 5.29 12.19 -3.41
CA SER A 126 3.91 12.39 -3.88
C SER A 126 3.20 11.08 -4.26
N GLY A 127 1.85 11.10 -4.25
CA GLY A 127 0.99 10.11 -4.92
C GLY A 127 0.37 9.01 -4.06
N VAL A 128 0.60 9.03 -2.75
CA VAL A 128 -0.10 8.16 -1.79
C VAL A 128 -0.71 8.98 -0.66
N ASN A 129 -1.79 8.47 -0.08
CA ASN A 129 -2.38 8.99 1.15
C ASN A 129 -2.36 7.88 2.20
N PHE A 130 -2.22 8.25 3.46
CA PHE A 130 -2.25 7.30 4.58
C PHE A 130 -3.55 7.45 5.35
N SER A 131 -4.19 6.32 5.67
CA SER A 131 -5.35 6.25 6.55
C SER A 131 -5.08 5.30 7.71
N ILE A 132 -5.52 5.70 8.91
CA ILE A 132 -5.56 4.81 10.07
C ILE A 132 -6.83 3.94 10.08
N ASP A 133 -7.84 4.33 9.31
CA ASP A 133 -9.06 3.54 9.12
C ASP A 133 -8.81 2.53 7.99
N LEU A 134 -8.59 1.28 8.40
CA LEU A 134 -8.31 0.15 7.52
C LEU A 134 -9.55 -0.30 6.73
N GLY A 135 -10.76 -0.05 7.26
CA GLY A 135 -12.01 -0.43 6.63
C GLY A 135 -12.56 0.62 5.66
N ASN A 136 -12.16 1.89 5.84
CA ASN A 136 -12.56 3.00 4.97
C ASN A 136 -11.38 3.95 4.66
N PRO A 137 -10.37 3.50 3.90
CA PRO A 137 -9.16 4.28 3.65
C PRO A 137 -9.40 5.53 2.80
N MET A 138 -10.45 5.53 1.98
CA MET A 138 -10.83 6.66 1.11
C MET A 138 -11.79 7.66 1.79
N ARG A 139 -12.22 7.36 3.04
CA ARG A 139 -13.23 8.14 3.78
C ARG A 139 -14.51 8.38 2.98
N GLU A 140 -14.90 7.42 2.16
CA GLU A 140 -16.17 7.49 1.43
C GLU A 140 -17.30 7.22 2.43
N THR A 141 -18.24 8.16 2.56
CA THR A 141 -19.44 7.96 3.37
C THR A 141 -20.38 7.02 2.62
N TYR A 142 -20.29 5.72 2.90
CA TYR A 142 -21.31 4.77 2.46
C TYR A 142 -22.43 4.67 3.50
N GLY A 143 -23.59 5.24 3.16
CA GLY A 143 -24.85 5.09 3.90
C GLY A 143 -25.24 6.28 4.79
N PRO A 144 -26.56 6.54 4.96
CA PRO A 144 -27.02 7.58 5.89
C PRO A 144 -26.69 7.17 7.33
N LEU A 145 -26.28 8.15 8.13
CA LEU A 145 -26.23 8.04 9.59
C LEU A 145 -27.60 7.54 10.08
N GLN A 146 -27.64 6.35 10.69
CA GLN A 146 -28.80 5.89 11.47
C GLN A 146 -28.68 6.36 12.91
#